data_AF-A0A939BNC1-F1
#
_entry.id   AF-A0A939BNC1-F1
#
_cell.length_a   1.000
_cell.length_b   1.000
_cell.length_c   1.000
_cell.angle_alpha   90.00
_cell.angle_beta   90.00
_cell.angle_gamma   90.00
#
_symmetry.space_group_name_H-M   'P 1'
#
loop_
_entity.id
_entity.type
_entity.pdbx_description
1 polymer ?
#
loop_
_entity_poly.entity_id
_entity_poly.type
_entity_poly.pdbx_seq_one_letter_code
_entity_poly.pdbx_strand_id
1 'polypeptide(L)'
;MCEDGFTLVEVLVVITLIAVTLTFLLNFFIASSQYLRQSNHQLVANNLARLKIEASLNQNYDDLSTSTLESFSDEEYQNYQYQIVVQEIEDGLKKIIVIVKDLKKTRAKLVTLKAKEN
;
A
#
# COMPACT_ATOMS: atom_id res chain seq x y z
N MET A 1 19.43 -57.16 -17.74
CA MET A 1 19.24 -56.28 -16.58
C MET A 1 18.05 -55.40 -16.90
N CYS A 2 16.84 -55.91 -16.67
CA CYS A 2 15.60 -55.19 -16.96
C CYS A 2 14.84 -55.02 -15.64
N GLU A 3 14.73 -53.76 -15.24
CA GLU A 3 13.52 -53.12 -14.73
C GLU A 3 12.87 -53.78 -13.50
N ASP A 4 13.39 -53.41 -12.32
CA ASP A 4 12.53 -53.35 -11.14
C ASP A 4 11.45 -52.29 -11.41
N GLY A 5 10.24 -52.76 -11.74
CA GLY A 5 9.07 -51.90 -11.89
C GLY A 5 8.67 -51.29 -10.55
N PHE A 6 8.18 -50.04 -10.58
CA PHE A 6 7.67 -49.36 -9.40
C PHE A 6 6.61 -50.21 -8.69
N THR A 7 6.75 -50.40 -7.38
CA THR A 7 5.74 -51.09 -6.58
C THR A 7 4.52 -50.19 -6.38
N LEU A 8 3.31 -50.77 -6.26
CA LEU A 8 2.09 -50.00 -5.97
C LEU A 8 2.21 -49.15 -4.70
N VAL A 9 2.94 -49.66 -3.69
CA VAL A 9 3.20 -48.94 -2.43
C VAL A 9 4.04 -47.69 -2.70
N GLU A 10 5.08 -47.81 -3.51
CA GLU A 10 5.96 -46.70 -3.85
C GLU A 10 5.22 -45.60 -4.62
N VAL A 11 4.35 -45.98 -5.56
CA VAL A 11 3.46 -45.02 -6.26
C VAL A 11 2.55 -44.27 -5.28
N LEU A 12 1.97 -44.98 -4.30
CA LEU A 12 1.10 -44.38 -3.29
C LEU A 12 1.87 -43.39 -2.39
N VAL A 13 3.10 -43.75 -1.99
CA VAL A 13 3.99 -42.86 -1.23
C VAL A 13 4.32 -41.61 -2.02
N VAL A 14 4.69 -41.74 -3.30
CA VAL A 14 4.98 -40.60 -4.18
C VAL A 14 3.76 -39.68 -4.33
N ILE A 15 2.58 -40.23 -4.58
CA ILE A 15 1.34 -39.44 -4.69
C ILE A 15 1.05 -38.71 -3.38
N THR A 16 1.26 -39.36 -2.24
CA THR A 16 1.07 -38.74 -0.92
C THR A 16 2.04 -37.58 -0.71
N LEU A 17 3.31 -37.76 -1.06
CA LEU A 17 4.32 -36.70 -0.99
C LEU A 17 3.96 -35.52 -1.90
N ILE A 18 3.50 -35.79 -3.12
CA ILE A 18 3.03 -34.76 -4.07
C ILE A 18 1.83 -34.01 -3.50
N ALA A 19 0.84 -34.70 -2.93
CA ALA A 19 -0.34 -34.07 -2.35
C ALA A 19 0.03 -33.14 -1.17
N VAL A 20 0.94 -33.58 -0.31
CA VAL A 20 1.45 -32.77 0.80
C VAL A 20 2.17 -31.52 0.28
N THR A 21 3.11 -31.68 -0.65
CA THR A 21 3.84 -30.53 -1.23
C THR A 21 2.92 -29.56 -1.97
N LEU A 22 1.94 -30.07 -2.72
CA LEU A 22 0.97 -29.24 -3.42
C LEU A 22 0.17 -28.38 -2.43
N THR A 23 -0.22 -28.95 -1.29
CA THR A 23 -0.94 -28.21 -0.24
C THR A 23 -0.11 -27.03 0.28
N PHE A 24 1.19 -27.22 0.51
CA PHE A 24 2.08 -26.13 0.91
C PHE A 24 2.21 -25.05 -0.18
N LEU A 25 2.35 -25.45 -1.44
CA LEU A 25 2.45 -24.51 -2.57
C LEU A 25 1.18 -23.67 -2.73
N LEU A 26 0.00 -24.28 -2.59
CA LEU A 26 -1.28 -23.57 -2.67
C LEU A 26 -1.42 -22.55 -1.55
N ASN A 27 -1.07 -22.91 -0.31
CA ASN A 27 -1.10 -22.00 0.82
C ASN A 27 -0.14 -20.82 0.63
N PHE A 28 1.08 -21.10 0.14
CA PHE A 28 2.05 -20.06 -0.19
C PHE A 28 1.54 -19.12 -1.28
N PHE A 29 0.95 -19.66 -2.33
CA PHE A 29 0.38 -18.87 -3.43
C PHE A 29 -0.74 -17.94 -2.95
N ILE A 30 -1.67 -18.46 -2.13
CA ILE A 30 -2.76 -17.66 -1.54
C ILE A 30 -2.18 -16.53 -0.70
N ALA A 31 -1.22 -16.83 0.18
CA ALA A 31 -0.58 -15.82 1.02
C ALA A 31 0.12 -14.74 0.16
N SER A 32 0.91 -15.16 -0.82
CA SER A 32 1.62 -14.26 -1.74
C SER A 32 0.67 -13.35 -2.51
N SER A 33 -0.44 -13.88 -3.01
CA SER A 33 -1.47 -13.10 -3.71
C SER A 33 -2.07 -12.02 -2.80
N GLN A 34 -2.36 -12.35 -1.54
CA GLN A 34 -2.85 -11.38 -0.56
C GLN A 34 -1.82 -10.30 -0.26
N TYR A 35 -0.54 -10.67 -0.09
CA TYR A 35 0.55 -9.71 0.10
C TYR A 35 0.72 -8.78 -1.09
N LEU A 36 0.64 -9.31 -2.32
CA LEU A 36 0.75 -8.50 -3.54
C LEU A 36 -0.37 -7.46 -3.63
N ARG A 37 -1.61 -7.89 -3.36
CA ARG A 37 -2.75 -6.97 -3.32
C ARG A 37 -2.57 -5.89 -2.25
N GLN A 38 -2.12 -6.25 -1.05
CA GLN A 38 -1.83 -5.28 0.01
C GLN A 38 -0.72 -4.29 -0.39
N SER A 39 0.34 -4.80 -1.02
CA SER A 39 1.45 -3.99 -1.52
C SER A 39 0.98 -2.99 -2.57
N ASN A 40 0.14 -3.41 -3.52
CA ASN A 40 -0.44 -2.53 -4.52
C ASN A 40 -1.27 -1.41 -3.89
N HIS A 41 -2.13 -1.71 -2.91
CA HIS A 41 -2.89 -0.68 -2.18
C HIS A 41 -1.95 0.31 -1.46
N GLN A 42 -0.84 -0.16 -0.91
CA GLN A 42 0.16 0.66 -0.24
C GLN A 42 0.89 1.59 -1.23
N LEU A 43 1.28 1.07 -2.40
CA LEU A 43 1.93 1.83 -3.46
C LEU A 43 1.03 2.94 -4.00
N VAL A 44 -0.23 2.61 -4.30
CA VAL A 44 -1.22 3.60 -4.76
C VAL A 44 -1.40 4.69 -3.71
N ALA A 45 -1.64 4.33 -2.44
CA ALA A 45 -1.80 5.31 -1.37
C ALA A 45 -0.58 6.21 -1.18
N ASN A 46 0.64 5.66 -1.30
CA ASN A 46 1.87 6.45 -1.23
C ASN A 46 1.99 7.43 -2.39
N ASN A 47 1.69 7.00 -3.61
CA ASN A 47 1.74 7.87 -4.79
C ASN A 47 0.70 8.99 -4.70
N LEU A 48 -0.52 8.68 -4.26
CA LEU A 48 -1.56 9.67 -4.00
C LEU A 48 -1.15 10.67 -2.90
N ALA A 49 -0.51 10.18 -1.83
CA ALA A 49 0.00 11.05 -0.78
C ALA A 49 1.11 11.99 -1.29
N ARG A 50 2.01 11.49 -2.15
CA ARG A 50 3.06 12.30 -2.80
C ARG A 50 2.45 13.39 -3.68
N LEU A 51 1.50 13.02 -4.52
CA LEU A 51 0.81 13.97 -5.39
C LEU A 51 0.16 15.12 -4.61
N LYS A 52 -0.45 14.81 -3.46
CA LYS A 52 -1.04 15.85 -2.58
C LYS A 52 0.02 16.68 -1.85
N ILE A 53 1.15 16.09 -1.45
CA ILE A 53 2.29 16.86 -0.94
C ILE A 53 2.79 17.85 -1.99
N GLU A 54 3.00 17.40 -3.23
CA GLU A 54 3.47 18.26 -4.32
C GLU A 54 2.48 19.39 -4.60
N ALA A 55 1.18 19.08 -4.62
CA ALA A 55 0.14 20.09 -4.75
C ALA A 55 0.18 21.12 -3.62
N SER A 56 0.34 20.69 -2.35
CA SER A 56 0.49 21.62 -1.22
C SER A 56 1.79 22.42 -1.27
N LEU A 57 2.89 21.83 -1.72
CA LEU A 57 4.15 22.55 -1.88
C LEU A 57 4.08 23.65 -2.94
N ASN A 58 3.20 23.52 -3.93
CA ASN A 58 2.95 24.54 -4.95
C ASN A 58 1.98 25.66 -4.50
N GLN A 59 1.29 25.51 -3.36
CA GLN A 59 0.44 26.56 -2.79
C GLN A 59 1.26 27.61 -2.04
N ASN A 60 0.80 28.86 -1.92
CA ASN A 60 1.49 29.85 -1.10
C ASN A 60 1.55 29.41 0.37
N TYR A 61 2.61 29.78 1.09
CA TYR A 61 2.76 29.50 2.52
C TYR A 61 1.52 29.96 3.31
N ASP A 62 0.97 31.13 3.01
CA ASP A 62 -0.16 31.71 3.74
C ASP A 62 -1.49 30.99 3.43
N ASP A 63 -1.63 30.38 2.24
CA ASP A 63 -2.83 29.67 1.81
C ASP A 63 -2.91 28.22 2.32
N LEU A 64 -1.80 27.71 2.88
CA LEU A 64 -1.76 26.36 3.45
C LEU A 64 -2.67 26.25 4.67
N SER A 65 -3.73 25.46 4.51
CA SER A 65 -4.71 25.17 5.55
C SER A 65 -4.92 23.66 5.71
N THR A 66 -5.38 23.27 6.90
CA THR A 66 -5.78 21.89 7.17
C THR A 66 -7.05 21.58 6.40
N SER A 67 -7.03 20.53 5.59
CA SER A 67 -8.20 20.04 4.88
C SER A 67 -9.00 19.07 5.76
N THR A 68 -10.29 18.97 5.46
CA THR A 68 -11.10 17.86 5.98
C THR A 68 -10.86 16.61 5.14
N LEU A 69 -11.55 15.51 5.48
CA LEU A 69 -11.44 14.26 4.75
C LEU A 69 -12.10 14.41 3.38
N GLU A 70 -11.31 14.39 2.32
CA GLU A 70 -11.74 14.61 0.94
C GLU A 70 -11.54 13.34 0.11
N SER A 71 -12.42 13.10 -0.85
CA SER A 71 -12.28 12.01 -1.82
C SER A 71 -11.44 12.47 -3.02
N PHE A 72 -10.74 11.53 -3.64
CA PHE A 72 -10.13 11.81 -4.95
C PHE A 72 -11.22 11.90 -6.03
N SER A 73 -11.04 12.82 -6.98
CA SER A 73 -12.00 13.05 -8.07
C SER A 73 -11.91 12.00 -9.19
N ASP A 74 -10.80 11.28 -9.26
CA ASP A 74 -10.57 10.23 -10.25
C ASP A 74 -11.41 8.99 -9.93
N GLU A 75 -12.08 8.42 -10.93
CA GLU A 75 -12.88 7.21 -10.80
C GLU A 75 -12.05 6.02 -10.31
N GLU A 76 -10.76 5.97 -10.68
CA GLU A 76 -9.84 4.91 -10.26
C GLU A 76 -9.58 4.94 -8.74
N TYR A 77 -9.71 6.11 -8.11
CA TYR A 77 -9.31 6.33 -6.71
C TYR A 77 -10.48 6.67 -5.77
N GLN A 78 -11.73 6.44 -6.17
CA GLN A 78 -12.92 6.75 -5.35
C GLN A 78 -12.93 6.07 -3.97
N ASN A 79 -12.25 4.93 -3.84
CA ASN A 79 -12.12 4.21 -2.58
C ASN A 79 -11.09 4.84 -1.62
N TYR A 80 -10.27 5.77 -2.12
CA TYR A 80 -9.29 6.49 -1.34
C TYR A 80 -9.83 7.87 -0.93
N GLN A 81 -9.47 8.25 0.28
CA GLN A 81 -9.73 9.57 0.84
C GLN A 81 -8.42 10.13 1.39
N TYR A 82 -8.27 11.45 1.38
CA TYR A 82 -7.10 12.10 1.93
C TYR A 82 -7.47 13.19 2.94
N GLN A 83 -6.53 13.49 3.82
CA GLN A 83 -6.61 14.58 4.77
C GLN A 83 -5.24 15.25 4.83
N ILE A 84 -5.21 16.58 4.71
CA ILE A 84 -4.01 17.40 4.83
C ILE A 84 -4.07 18.06 6.20
N VAL A 85 -3.06 17.84 7.03
CA VAL A 85 -2.93 18.49 8.34
C VAL A 85 -1.72 19.40 8.29
N VAL A 86 -1.97 20.70 8.45
CA VAL A 86 -0.93 21.73 8.46
C VAL A 86 -0.72 22.20 9.90
N GLN A 87 0.52 22.18 10.37
CA GLN A 87 0.91 22.60 11.71
C GLN A 87 2.07 23.58 11.60
N GLU A 88 1.93 24.79 12.13
CA GLU A 88 3.06 25.72 12.27
C GLU A 88 3.97 25.22 13.38
N ILE A 89 5.26 25.01 13.06
CA ILE A 89 6.27 24.58 14.04
C ILE A 89 6.98 25.79 14.61
N GLU A 90 7.39 26.70 13.74
CA GLU A 90 8.13 27.94 14.04
C GLU A 90 7.65 29.04 13.08
N ASP A 91 7.98 30.29 13.38
CA ASP A 91 7.62 31.42 12.52
C ASP A 91 8.23 31.23 11.12
N GLY A 92 7.37 31.22 10.11
CA GLY A 92 7.77 30.93 8.73
C GLY A 92 8.07 29.47 8.43
N LEU A 93 7.72 28.50 9.29
CA LEU A 93 7.88 27.06 9.04
C LEU A 93 6.61 26.26 9.36
N LYS A 94 5.98 25.68 8.33
CA LYS A 94 4.82 24.79 8.42
C LYS A 94 5.20 23.34 8.15
N LYS A 95 4.67 22.44 8.96
CA LYS A 95 4.65 20.99 8.76
C LYS A 95 3.37 20.59 8.04
N ILE A 96 3.52 19.89 6.93
CA ILE A 96 2.40 19.38 6.14
C ILE A 96 2.39 17.86 6.28
N ILE A 97 1.29 17.33 6.78
CA ILE A 97 1.07 15.89 6.97
C ILE A 97 -0.07 15.48 6.05
N VAL A 98 0.21 14.64 5.06
CA VAL A 98 -0.81 14.08 4.18
C VAL A 98 -1.11 12.64 4.60
N ILE A 99 -2.37 12.38 4.92
CA ILE A 99 -2.86 11.07 5.34
C ILE A 99 -3.81 10.55 4.26
N VAL A 100 -3.52 9.38 3.70
CA VAL A 100 -4.40 8.71 2.73
C VAL A 100 -5.01 7.47 3.40
N LYS A 101 -6.34 7.36 3.30
CA LYS A 101 -7.15 6.29 3.88
C LYS A 101 -7.90 5.55 2.77
N ASP A 102 -8.09 4.25 2.98
CA ASP A 102 -8.92 3.37 2.16
C ASP A 102 -9.92 2.69 3.10
N LEU A 103 -11.22 2.85 2.86
CA LEU A 103 -12.30 2.30 3.70
C LEU A 103 -12.07 2.50 5.22
N LYS A 104 -11.69 3.72 5.62
CA LYS A 104 -11.36 4.14 7.00
C LYS A 104 -10.03 3.62 7.57
N LYS A 105 -9.28 2.78 6.85
CA LYS A 105 -7.93 2.35 7.25
C LYS A 105 -6.87 3.29 6.67
N THR A 106 -5.99 3.83 7.51
CA THR A 106 -4.83 4.59 7.05
C THR A 106 -3.89 3.67 6.26
N ARG A 107 -3.64 4.05 5.00
CA ARG A 107 -2.71 3.32 4.12
C ARG A 107 -1.39 4.05 4.03
N ALA A 108 -1.39 5.35 3.81
CA ALA A 108 -0.17 6.14 3.73
C ALA A 108 -0.24 7.37 4.64
N LYS A 109 0.91 7.74 5.19
CA LYS A 109 1.12 8.99 5.94
C LYS A 109 2.48 9.54 5.53
N LEU A 110 2.47 10.66 4.83
CA LEU A 110 3.69 11.37 4.45
C LEU A 110 3.75 12.70 5.17
N VAL A 111 4.98 13.14 5.44
CA VAL A 111 5.26 14.38 6.18
C VAL A 111 6.29 15.16 5.38
N THR A 112 6.04 16.44 5.21
CA THR A 112 7.01 17.39 4.64
C THR A 112 7.01 18.69 5.44
N LEU A 113 7.99 19.54 5.17
CA LEU A 113 8.12 20.87 5.73
C LEU A 113 8.09 21.90 4.60
N LYS A 114 7.44 23.03 4.84
CA LYS A 114 7.46 24.19 3.95
C LYS A 114 7.85 25.44 4.74
N ALA A 115 8.86 26.14 4.24
CA ALA A 115 9.27 27.44 4.75
C ALA A 115 8.56 28.57 3.97
N LYS A 116 8.41 29.73 4.61
CA LYS A 116 7.97 30.96 3.98
C LYS A 116 9.08 31.46 3.04
N GLU A 117 8.74 31.72 1.78
CA GLU A 117 9.68 32.36 0.84
C GLU A 117 9.74 33.87 1.16
N ASN A 118 10.97 34.40 1.23
CA ASN A 118 11.24 35.82 1.51
C ASN A 118 10.95 36.72 0.32
#